data_AF-A0A329VNH4-F1
#
_entry.id   AF-A0A329VNH4-F1
#
_cell.length_a   1.000
_cell.length_b   1.000
_cell.length_c   1.000
_cell.angle_alpha   90.00
_cell.angle_beta   90.00
_cell.angle_gamma   90.00
#
_symmetry.space_group_name_H-M   'P 1'
#
loop_
_entity.id
_entity.type
_entity.pdbx_description
1 polymer ?
#
loop_
_entity_poly.entity_id
_entity_poly.type
_entity_poly.pdbx_seq_one_letter_code
_entity_poly.pdbx_strand_id
1 'polypeptide(L)'
;MMTMIFFTFIFVFSCVLIFSFGKNAAEYYRQARQSGKFASKEIWKVILGSAAIAIFLIAFFVSPGALFGLILLLFIYNRLKTTPEKKFLKFQKILPTSKIRSIAMGLVKVEGRITAGTHFKSPLSRKLCYGYRYYEYDITEDSEGDKRYSLRHSEEKIRRFTLTDDSGSVRIDATPETLTLVNFSSYQDYETNSVSYQEYLLFPNEEYSIIGTAIEKDDQVIITQAAPHRLLGIASKGYLGAWNEVAPMRRNLAITVISAAILIAFILTVPYEYQSHHLTVFYRESPLLKWLF
;
A
#
# COMPACT_ATOMS: atom_id res chain seq x y z
N MET A 1 -12.17 -34.17 -18.45
CA MET A 1 -11.83 -34.41 -17.01
C MET A 1 -11.23 -33.17 -16.36
N MET A 2 -10.19 -32.54 -16.94
CA MET A 2 -9.54 -31.33 -16.40
C MET A 2 -10.46 -30.10 -16.28
N THR A 3 -11.40 -29.92 -17.21
CA THR A 3 -12.41 -28.85 -17.15
C THR A 3 -13.39 -29.02 -15.99
N MET A 4 -13.91 -30.23 -15.74
CA MET A 4 -14.82 -30.46 -14.60
C MET A 4 -14.14 -30.22 -13.25
N ILE A 5 -12.86 -30.61 -13.09
CA ILE A 5 -12.10 -30.38 -11.86
C ILE A 5 -11.88 -28.87 -11.62
N PHE A 6 -11.65 -28.11 -12.69
CA PHE A 6 -11.51 -26.66 -12.63
C PHE A 6 -12.82 -25.97 -12.22
N PHE A 7 -13.95 -26.40 -12.79
CA PHE A 7 -15.28 -25.88 -12.42
C PHE A 7 -15.68 -26.22 -10.98
N THR A 8 -15.38 -27.43 -10.50
CA THR A 8 -15.68 -27.81 -9.11
C THR A 8 -14.79 -27.08 -8.12
N PHE A 9 -13.50 -26.91 -8.41
CA PHE A 9 -12.59 -26.17 -7.54
C PHE A 9 -13.01 -24.70 -7.40
N ILE A 10 -13.39 -24.05 -8.51
CA ILE A 10 -13.84 -22.65 -8.46
C ILE A 10 -15.23 -22.54 -7.81
N PHE A 11 -16.13 -23.50 -8.02
CA PHE A 11 -17.42 -23.52 -7.33
C PHE A 11 -17.23 -23.59 -5.80
N VAL A 12 -16.41 -24.52 -5.32
CA VAL A 12 -16.08 -24.64 -3.89
C VAL A 12 -15.42 -23.37 -3.37
N PHE A 13 -14.45 -22.81 -4.09
CA PHE A 13 -13.78 -21.55 -3.72
C PHE A 13 -14.75 -20.36 -3.67
N SER A 14 -15.71 -20.29 -4.59
CA SER A 14 -16.74 -19.25 -4.61
C SER A 14 -17.70 -19.36 -3.42
N CYS A 15 -18.10 -20.59 -3.04
CA CYS A 15 -18.89 -20.82 -1.83
C CYS A 15 -18.15 -20.40 -0.56
N VAL A 16 -16.85 -20.70 -0.47
CA VAL A 16 -16.00 -20.29 0.67
C VAL A 16 -15.86 -18.75 0.73
N LEU A 17 -15.69 -18.08 -0.41
CA LEU A 17 -15.65 -16.61 -0.48
C LEU A 17 -16.98 -15.98 -0.05
N ILE A 18 -18.11 -16.52 -0.50
CA ILE A 18 -19.44 -16.03 -0.09
C ILE A 18 -19.65 -16.22 1.42
N PHE A 19 -19.29 -17.37 1.97
CA PHE A 19 -19.50 -17.69 3.38
C PHE A 19 -18.59 -16.85 4.30
N SER A 20 -17.31 -16.69 3.94
CA SER A 20 -16.36 -15.84 4.66
C SER A 20 -16.73 -14.36 4.58
N PHE A 21 -17.12 -13.87 3.41
CA PHE A 21 -17.59 -12.49 3.25
C PHE A 21 -18.90 -12.25 4.00
N GLY A 22 -19.82 -13.21 4.01
CA GLY A 22 -21.07 -13.14 4.77
C GLY A 22 -20.85 -13.04 6.28
N LYS A 23 -19.93 -13.84 6.83
CA LYS A 23 -19.53 -13.77 8.25
C LYS A 23 -18.88 -12.42 8.58
N ASN A 24 -17.90 -12.00 7.80
CA ASN A 24 -17.22 -10.72 7.99
C ASN A 24 -18.22 -9.56 7.89
N ALA A 25 -19.09 -9.55 6.87
CA ALA A 25 -20.11 -8.51 6.70
C ALA A 25 -21.11 -8.47 7.87
N ALA A 26 -21.50 -9.64 8.42
CA ALA A 26 -22.38 -9.71 9.59
C ALA A 26 -21.72 -9.14 10.86
N GLU A 27 -20.44 -9.43 11.08
CA GLU A 27 -19.66 -8.86 12.18
C GLU A 27 -19.45 -7.34 12.02
N TYR A 28 -19.12 -6.89 10.81
CA TYR A 28 -19.03 -5.47 10.46
C TYR A 28 -20.37 -4.74 10.69
N TYR A 29 -21.51 -5.34 10.33
CA TYR A 29 -22.84 -4.77 10.58
C TYR A 29 -23.17 -4.68 12.07
N ARG A 30 -22.78 -5.68 12.87
CA ARG A 30 -22.97 -5.67 14.33
C ARG A 30 -22.14 -4.56 14.98
N GLN A 31 -20.88 -4.40 14.56
CA GLN A 31 -19.98 -3.37 15.05
C GLN A 31 -20.43 -1.95 14.66
N ALA A 32 -20.91 -1.76 13.42
CA ALA A 32 -21.47 -0.50 12.95
C ALA A 32 -22.74 -0.10 13.74
N ARG A 33 -23.61 -1.07 14.07
CA ARG A 33 -24.84 -0.85 14.85
C ARG A 33 -24.59 -0.45 16.30
N GLN A 34 -23.51 -0.94 16.91
CA GLN A 34 -23.11 -0.55 18.27
C GLN A 34 -22.45 0.84 18.34
N SER A 35 -21.84 1.31 17.25
CA SER A 35 -21.08 2.57 17.25
C SER A 35 -21.92 3.86 17.13
N GLY A 36 -23.24 3.77 16.92
CA GLY A 36 -24.18 4.91 16.93
C GLY A 36 -23.95 6.01 15.88
N LYS A 37 -22.87 5.96 15.10
CA LYS A 37 -22.64 6.86 13.97
C LYS A 37 -23.26 6.22 12.74
N PHE A 38 -24.33 6.82 12.25
CA PHE A 38 -24.88 6.55 10.91
C PHE A 38 -23.81 6.89 9.85
N ALA A 39 -22.83 6.02 9.69
CA ALA A 39 -21.74 6.17 8.74
C ALA A 39 -22.20 5.53 7.43
N SER A 40 -22.89 6.32 6.61
CA SER A 40 -23.26 5.95 5.22
C SER A 40 -22.09 5.28 4.48
N LYS A 41 -20.86 5.74 4.74
CA LYS A 41 -19.60 5.21 4.22
C LYS A 41 -19.37 3.72 4.53
N GLU A 42 -19.82 3.22 5.68
CA GLU A 42 -19.60 1.83 6.09
C GLU A 42 -20.62 0.87 5.44
N ILE A 43 -21.87 1.31 5.29
CA ILE A 43 -22.89 0.57 4.53
C ILE A 43 -22.52 0.48 3.05
N TRP A 44 -21.99 1.58 2.48
CA TRP A 44 -21.49 1.60 1.10
C TRP A 44 -20.37 0.59 0.86
N LYS A 45 -19.50 0.33 1.83
CA LYS A 45 -18.45 -0.70 1.69
C LYS A 45 -19.03 -2.10 1.56
N VAL A 46 -20.10 -2.42 2.31
CA VAL A 46 -20.74 -3.74 2.23
C VAL A 46 -21.48 -3.93 0.92
N ILE A 47 -22.23 -2.91 0.47
CA ILE A 47 -22.93 -2.94 -0.83
C ILE A 47 -21.92 -3.07 -1.98
N LEU A 48 -20.81 -2.33 -1.93
CA LEU A 48 -19.78 -2.40 -2.95
C LEU A 48 -19.11 -3.78 -2.97
N GLY A 49 -18.87 -4.37 -1.80
CA GLY A 49 -18.30 -5.71 -1.68
C GLY A 49 -19.22 -6.82 -2.18
N SER A 50 -20.52 -6.76 -1.86
CA SER A 50 -21.50 -7.74 -2.37
C SER A 50 -21.69 -7.60 -3.89
N ALA A 51 -21.70 -6.38 -4.43
CA ALA A 51 -21.72 -6.13 -5.86
C ALA A 51 -20.48 -6.69 -6.57
N ALA A 52 -19.29 -6.55 -5.98
CA ALA A 52 -18.06 -7.11 -6.54
C ALA A 52 -18.09 -8.65 -6.62
N ILE A 53 -18.66 -9.32 -5.60
CA ILE A 53 -18.84 -10.78 -5.60
C ILE A 53 -19.81 -11.20 -6.70
N ALA A 54 -20.94 -10.50 -6.85
CA ALA A 54 -21.90 -10.79 -7.92
C ALA A 54 -21.27 -10.61 -9.32
N ILE A 55 -20.50 -9.55 -9.54
CA ILE A 55 -19.76 -9.32 -10.80
C ILE A 55 -18.76 -10.45 -11.06
N PHE A 56 -18.05 -10.92 -10.03
CA PHE A 56 -17.12 -12.04 -10.14
C PHE A 56 -17.82 -13.35 -10.54
N LEU A 57 -18.98 -13.65 -9.94
CA LEU A 57 -19.79 -14.82 -10.27
C LEU A 57 -20.38 -14.74 -11.68
N ILE A 58 -20.86 -13.57 -12.11
CA ILE A 58 -21.35 -13.36 -13.47
C ILE A 58 -20.21 -13.57 -14.47
N ALA A 59 -19.04 -12.99 -14.22
CA ALA A 59 -17.86 -13.18 -15.07
C ALA A 59 -17.44 -14.67 -15.15
N PHE A 60 -17.64 -15.45 -14.08
CA PHE A 60 -17.39 -16.89 -14.06
C PHE A 60 -18.26 -17.67 -15.06
N PHE A 61 -19.57 -17.38 -15.10
CA PHE A 61 -20.50 -18.10 -15.96
C PHE A 61 -20.42 -17.69 -17.44
N VAL A 62 -19.92 -16.48 -17.75
CA VAL A 62 -19.82 -16.01 -19.13
C VAL A 62 -18.69 -16.72 -19.89
N SER A 63 -17.47 -16.71 -19.34
CA SER A 63 -16.34 -17.47 -19.90
C SER A 63 -15.13 -17.42 -18.98
N PRO A 64 -14.21 -18.42 -19.05
CA PRO A 64 -12.92 -18.35 -18.35
C PRO A 64 -12.09 -17.09 -18.70
N GLY A 65 -12.22 -16.58 -19.94
CA GLY A 65 -11.54 -15.36 -20.37
C GLY A 65 -12.08 -14.08 -19.69
N ALA A 66 -13.39 -14.01 -19.42
CA ALA A 66 -14.00 -12.87 -18.73
C ALA A 66 -13.53 -12.73 -17.27
N LEU A 67 -13.40 -13.85 -16.55
CA LEU A 67 -12.80 -13.87 -15.22
C LEU A 67 -11.35 -13.40 -15.21
N PHE A 68 -10.55 -13.90 -16.14
CA PHE A 68 -9.15 -13.51 -16.25
C PHE A 68 -9.03 -12.00 -16.50
N GLY A 69 -9.87 -11.47 -17.40
CA GLY A 69 -9.96 -10.04 -17.65
C GLY A 69 -10.34 -9.22 -16.41
N LEU A 70 -11.32 -9.69 -15.62
CA LEU A 70 -11.74 -9.03 -14.38
C LEU A 70 -10.62 -9.00 -13.32
N ILE A 71 -9.95 -10.14 -13.11
CA ILE A 71 -8.82 -10.26 -12.17
C ILE A 71 -7.67 -9.34 -12.60
N LEU A 72 -7.36 -9.31 -13.91
CA LEU A 72 -6.34 -8.43 -14.47
C LEU A 72 -6.69 -6.96 -14.24
N LEU A 73 -7.95 -6.55 -14.47
CA LEU A 73 -8.40 -5.18 -14.29
C LEU A 73 -8.32 -4.74 -12.83
N LEU A 74 -8.73 -5.60 -11.89
CA LEU A 74 -8.60 -5.36 -10.45
C LEU A 74 -7.13 -5.24 -10.02
N PHE A 75 -6.25 -6.10 -10.56
CA PHE A 75 -4.82 -6.03 -10.31
C PHE A 75 -4.23 -4.70 -10.82
N ILE A 76 -4.56 -4.30 -12.04
CA ILE A 76 -4.13 -3.03 -12.64
C ILE A 76 -4.63 -1.85 -11.79
N TYR A 77 -5.91 -1.83 -11.43
CA TYR A 77 -6.49 -0.78 -10.60
C TYR A 77 -5.76 -0.62 -9.25
N ASN A 78 -5.51 -1.73 -8.55
CA ASN A 78 -4.81 -1.70 -7.26
C ASN A 78 -3.34 -1.24 -7.41
N ARG A 79 -2.69 -1.56 -8.54
CA ARG A 79 -1.34 -1.06 -8.85
C ARG A 79 -1.34 0.43 -9.17
N LEU A 80 -2.33 0.93 -9.92
CA LEU A 80 -2.47 2.34 -10.32
C LEU A 80 -2.89 3.27 -9.17
N LYS A 81 -3.56 2.74 -8.14
CA LYS A 81 -3.94 3.55 -6.97
C LYS A 81 -2.71 4.24 -6.38
N THR A 82 -2.74 5.57 -6.39
CA THR A 82 -1.62 6.41 -5.96
C THR A 82 -1.75 6.70 -4.46
N THR A 83 -0.93 6.05 -3.64
CA THR A 83 -0.84 6.31 -2.19
C THR A 83 0.16 7.43 -1.89
N PRO A 84 0.07 8.12 -0.73
CA PRO A 84 1.05 9.12 -0.32
C PRO A 84 2.49 8.58 -0.34
N GLU A 85 2.70 7.33 0.09
CA GLU A 85 3.99 6.65 0.03
C GLU A 85 4.47 6.46 -1.41
N LYS A 86 3.62 5.99 -2.33
CA LYS A 86 3.98 5.86 -3.76
C LYS A 86 4.34 7.23 -4.36
N LYS A 87 3.61 8.30 -3.99
CA LYS A 87 3.93 9.66 -4.41
C LYS A 87 5.29 10.09 -3.87
N PHE A 88 5.56 9.86 -2.58
CA PHE A 88 6.83 10.16 -1.97
C PHE A 88 7.98 9.45 -2.68
N LEU A 89 7.88 8.12 -2.87
CA LEU A 89 8.92 7.33 -3.54
C LEU A 89 9.10 7.73 -5.03
N LYS A 90 8.05 8.23 -5.69
CA LYS A 90 8.14 8.80 -7.03
C LYS A 90 8.91 10.12 -7.01
N PHE A 91 8.53 11.06 -6.15
CA PHE A 91 9.17 12.37 -6.06
C PHE A 91 10.60 12.30 -5.53
N GLN A 92 10.88 11.36 -4.64
CA GLN A 92 12.22 11.12 -4.09
C GLN A 92 13.26 10.86 -5.19
N LYS A 93 12.86 10.19 -6.27
CA LYS A 93 13.70 9.89 -7.44
C LYS A 93 13.87 11.05 -8.42
N ILE A 94 12.87 11.92 -8.51
CA ILE A 94 12.80 12.97 -9.55
C ILE A 94 13.32 14.30 -9.00
N LEU A 95 13.02 14.61 -7.75
CA LEU A 95 13.43 15.88 -7.13
C LEU A 95 14.91 15.82 -6.76
N PRO A 96 15.69 16.86 -7.07
CA PRO A 96 17.00 17.05 -6.45
C PRO A 96 16.85 17.34 -4.96
N THR A 97 17.87 17.01 -4.17
CA THR A 97 17.91 17.40 -2.74
C THR A 97 18.31 18.87 -2.67
N SER A 98 17.44 19.71 -2.11
CA SER A 98 17.69 21.13 -1.90
C SER A 98 18.41 21.35 -0.56
N LYS A 99 19.38 22.27 -0.56
CA LYS A 99 19.95 22.83 0.68
C LYS A 99 18.92 23.72 1.36
N ILE A 100 18.79 23.62 2.67
CA ILE A 100 17.78 24.35 3.44
C ILE A 100 17.86 25.86 3.24
N ARG A 101 19.07 26.43 3.20
CA ARG A 101 19.27 27.87 2.99
C ARG A 101 18.73 28.40 1.65
N SER A 102 18.59 27.53 0.64
CA SER A 102 18.19 27.89 -0.72
C SER A 102 16.96 27.11 -1.19
N ILE A 103 16.03 26.81 -0.28
CA ILE A 103 14.76 26.16 -0.62
C ILE A 103 13.92 27.12 -1.48
N ALA A 104 13.55 26.68 -2.67
CA ALA A 104 12.55 27.36 -3.48
C ALA A 104 11.14 27.07 -2.95
N MET A 105 10.22 28.03 -3.13
CA MET A 105 8.80 27.79 -2.83
C MET A 105 8.22 26.70 -3.73
N GLY A 106 7.32 25.89 -3.18
CA GLY A 106 6.71 24.75 -3.87
C GLY A 106 7.23 23.41 -3.38
N LEU A 107 7.08 22.36 -4.20
CA LEU A 107 7.43 21.00 -3.79
C LEU A 107 8.96 20.83 -3.74
N VAL A 108 9.47 20.47 -2.57
CA VAL A 108 10.91 20.32 -2.34
C VAL A 108 11.24 19.02 -1.62
N LYS A 109 12.46 18.54 -1.85
CA LYS A 109 13.08 17.45 -1.09
C LYS A 109 14.24 18.02 -0.30
N VAL A 110 14.23 17.83 1.01
CA VAL A 110 15.31 18.26 1.92
C VAL A 110 15.78 17.07 2.73
N GLU A 111 17.05 17.05 3.09
CA GLU A 111 17.66 16.01 3.92
C GLU A 111 18.31 16.66 5.13
N GLY A 112 18.18 16.04 6.31
CA GLY A 112 18.75 16.59 7.53
C GLY A 112 18.36 15.82 8.77
N ARG A 113 18.71 16.37 9.93
CA ARG A 113 18.39 15.80 11.24
C ARG A 113 17.35 16.66 11.96
N ILE A 114 16.52 16.03 12.78
CA ILE A 114 15.57 16.77 13.61
C ILE A 114 16.33 17.30 14.82
N THR A 115 16.42 18.63 14.95
CA THR A 115 17.23 19.28 15.99
C THR A 115 16.39 19.99 17.06
N ALA A 116 15.14 20.33 16.76
CA ALA A 116 14.24 20.97 17.70
C ALA A 116 12.79 20.54 17.48
N GLY A 117 12.01 20.49 18.55
CA GLY A 117 10.61 20.07 18.52
C GLY A 117 10.12 19.59 19.88
N THR A 118 8.85 19.23 19.96
CA THR A 118 8.31 18.58 21.15
C THR A 118 8.84 17.16 21.24
N HIS A 119 9.40 16.79 22.39
CA HIS A 119 9.80 15.42 22.66
C HIS A 119 8.65 14.64 23.29
N PHE A 120 8.53 13.38 22.92
CA PHE A 120 7.61 12.42 23.49
C PHE A 120 8.39 11.25 24.06
N LYS A 121 7.84 10.67 25.13
CA LYS A 121 8.26 9.36 25.60
C LYS A 121 7.36 8.32 24.95
N SER A 122 7.96 7.41 24.20
CA SER A 122 7.21 6.43 23.43
C SER A 122 6.46 5.43 24.36
N PRO A 123 5.28 4.90 23.97
CA PRO A 123 4.48 4.05 24.83
C PRO A 123 5.18 2.74 25.22
N LEU A 124 5.85 2.09 24.27
CA LEU A 124 6.38 0.74 24.39
C LEU A 124 7.83 0.76 24.90
N SER A 125 8.76 1.27 24.09
CA SER A 125 10.19 1.26 24.42
C SER A 125 10.62 2.35 25.40
N ARG A 126 9.70 3.27 25.75
CA ARG A 126 9.94 4.41 26.65
C ARG A 126 11.08 5.33 26.18
N LYS A 127 11.39 5.33 24.88
CA LYS A 127 12.45 6.14 24.27
C LYS A 127 11.99 7.58 24.04
N LEU A 128 12.93 8.51 24.12
CA LEU A 128 12.69 9.91 23.79
C LEU A 128 12.73 10.08 22.26
N CYS A 129 11.67 10.62 21.67
CA CYS A 129 11.49 10.77 20.23
C CYS A 129 10.75 12.07 19.89
N TYR A 130 10.80 12.51 18.63
CA TYR A 130 10.06 13.68 18.13
C TYR A 130 8.65 13.33 17.61
N GLY A 131 8.37 12.04 17.49
CA GLY A 131 7.06 11.52 17.15
C GLY A 131 7.06 9.99 17.13
N TYR A 132 5.88 9.41 17.26
CA TYR A 132 5.70 7.97 17.24
C TYR A 132 4.35 7.56 16.65
N ARG A 133 4.31 6.33 16.12
CA ARG A 133 3.09 5.55 15.89
C ARG A 133 3.15 4.30 16.72
N TYR A 134 2.04 3.98 17.35
CA TYR A 134 1.89 2.82 18.21
C TYR A 134 0.60 2.09 17.83
N TYR A 135 0.70 0.78 17.70
CA TYR A 135 -0.41 -0.10 17.39
C TYR A 135 -0.41 -1.30 18.33
N GLU A 136 -1.62 -1.68 18.75
CA GLU A 136 -1.91 -2.94 19.43
C GLU A 136 -2.90 -3.71 18.57
N TYR A 137 -2.58 -4.98 18.30
CA TYR A 137 -3.43 -5.89 17.56
C TYR A 137 -3.79 -7.08 18.43
N ASP A 138 -5.07 -7.45 18.51
CA ASP A 138 -5.44 -8.75 19.05
C ASP A 138 -5.12 -9.83 18.02
N ILE A 139 -4.53 -10.93 18.48
CA ILE A 139 -4.15 -12.09 17.70
C ILE A 139 -5.20 -13.16 17.94
N THR A 140 -5.84 -13.60 16.87
CA THR A 140 -6.71 -14.77 16.86
C THR A 140 -6.09 -15.83 15.98
N GLU A 141 -5.87 -17.01 16.54
CA GLU A 141 -5.35 -18.17 15.81
C GLU A 141 -6.52 -19.09 15.49
N ASP A 142 -6.65 -19.50 14.24
CA ASP A 142 -7.63 -20.52 13.88
C ASP A 142 -7.08 -21.95 14.08
N SER A 143 -7.93 -22.94 13.87
CA SER A 143 -7.57 -24.35 14.07
C SER A 143 -6.46 -24.85 13.14
N GLU A 144 -6.14 -24.10 12.08
CA GLU A 144 -5.07 -24.42 11.12
C GLU A 144 -3.75 -23.72 11.48
N GLY A 145 -3.75 -22.90 12.55
CA GLY A 145 -2.59 -22.15 13.00
C GLY A 145 -2.45 -20.78 12.33
N ASP A 146 -3.42 -20.36 11.53
CA ASP A 146 -3.37 -19.07 10.85
C ASP A 146 -3.73 -17.94 11.81
N LYS A 147 -2.79 -17.01 11.98
CA LYS A 147 -2.96 -15.82 12.81
C LYS A 147 -3.69 -14.71 12.06
N ARG A 148 -4.74 -14.17 12.68
CA ARG A 148 -5.44 -12.96 12.28
C ARG A 148 -5.22 -11.86 13.29
N TYR A 149 -4.92 -10.68 12.76
CA TYR A 149 -4.61 -9.48 13.53
C TYR A 149 -5.77 -8.50 13.40
N SER A 150 -6.39 -8.12 14.51
CA SER A 150 -7.43 -7.10 14.54
C SER A 150 -6.94 -5.89 15.33
N LEU A 151 -7.07 -4.68 14.77
CA LEU A 151 -6.59 -3.47 15.44
C LEU A 151 -7.42 -3.23 16.71
N ARG A 152 -6.76 -3.32 17.86
CA ARG A 152 -7.35 -3.07 19.19
C ARG A 152 -7.17 -1.61 19.61
N HIS A 153 -5.97 -1.09 19.42
CA HIS A 153 -5.64 0.27 19.81
C HIS A 153 -4.60 0.86 18.85
N SER A 154 -4.72 2.16 18.60
CA SER A 154 -3.69 2.91 17.87
C SER A 154 -3.53 4.30 18.47
N GLU A 155 -2.28 4.72 18.65
CA GLU A 155 -1.93 6.07 19.06
C GLU A 155 -0.85 6.62 18.12
N GLU A 156 -1.04 7.86 17.67
CA GLU A 156 -0.03 8.58 16.91
C GLU A 156 0.19 9.96 17.52
N LYS A 157 1.46 10.28 17.79
CA LYS A 157 1.86 11.62 18.25
C LYS A 157 2.95 12.15 17.35
N ILE A 158 2.65 13.27 16.72
CA ILE A 158 3.61 14.10 15.97
C ILE A 158 3.18 15.55 16.14
N ARG A 159 4.17 16.43 16.32
CA ARG A 159 3.98 17.88 16.33
C ARG A 159 4.99 18.51 15.39
N ARG A 160 4.86 19.81 15.19
CA ARG A 160 5.85 20.63 14.48
C ARG A 160 7.26 20.42 15.05
N PHE A 161 8.22 20.27 14.15
CA PHE A 161 9.64 20.11 14.48
C PHE A 161 10.50 20.89 13.48
N THR A 162 11.80 21.00 13.77
CA THR A 162 12.79 21.69 12.94
C THR A 162 13.76 20.68 12.39
N LEU A 163 13.93 20.68 11.07
CA LEU A 163 14.94 19.91 10.35
C LEU A 163 16.16 20.81 10.10
N THR A 164 17.36 20.30 10.30
CA THR A 164 18.61 21.03 10.07
C THR A 164 19.56 20.21 9.21
N ASP A 165 20.17 20.88 8.24
CA ASP A 165 21.26 20.38 7.40
C ASP A 165 22.52 21.22 7.65
N ASP A 166 23.52 21.08 6.79
CA ASP A 166 24.78 21.84 6.85
C ASP A 166 24.63 23.33 6.46
N SER A 167 23.51 23.71 5.84
CA SER A 167 23.26 25.05 5.32
C SER A 167 22.33 25.88 6.18
N GLY A 168 21.44 25.25 6.96
CA GLY A 168 20.49 25.94 7.83
C GLY A 168 19.41 25.04 8.41
N SER A 169 18.36 25.66 8.93
CA SER A 169 17.23 24.99 9.57
C SER A 169 15.90 25.42 8.98
N VAL A 170 14.96 24.49 8.82
CA VAL A 170 13.61 24.75 8.33
C VAL A 170 12.57 24.08 9.22
N ARG A 171 11.44 24.77 9.39
CA ARG A 171 10.34 24.30 10.23
C ARG A 171 9.41 23.40 9.42
N ILE A 172 9.11 22.23 9.96
CA ILE A 172 8.22 21.24 9.36
C ILE A 172 6.89 21.27 10.11
N ASP A 173 5.83 21.73 9.44
CA ASP A 173 4.49 21.79 10.02
C ASP A 173 3.75 20.48 9.75
N ALA A 174 3.86 19.56 10.71
CA ALA A 174 3.35 18.20 10.65
C ALA A 174 2.32 17.93 11.76
N THR A 175 1.30 17.16 11.39
CA THR A 175 0.29 16.56 12.26
C THR A 175 0.13 15.08 11.90
N PRO A 176 -0.48 14.23 12.76
CA PRO A 176 -0.69 12.81 12.46
C PRO A 176 -1.38 12.57 11.12
N GLU A 177 -2.30 13.47 10.74
CA GLU A 177 -3.08 13.36 9.51
C GLU A 177 -2.33 13.83 8.25
N THR A 178 -1.37 14.76 8.41
CA THR A 178 -0.68 15.37 7.27
C THR A 178 0.64 14.68 6.95
N LEU A 179 1.33 14.14 7.96
CA LEU A 179 2.63 13.51 7.80
C LEU A 179 2.48 12.02 7.46
N THR A 180 3.09 11.61 6.36
CA THR A 180 3.24 10.20 6.00
C THR A 180 4.62 9.71 6.43
N LEU A 181 4.68 8.80 7.41
CA LEU A 181 5.89 8.02 7.68
C LEU A 181 6.04 6.96 6.58
N VAL A 182 7.02 7.13 5.70
CA VAL A 182 7.20 6.24 4.54
C VAL A 182 8.14 5.11 4.89
N ASN A 183 7.57 3.91 5.04
CA ASN A 183 8.27 2.65 5.27
C ASN A 183 9.29 2.73 6.43
N PHE A 184 8.83 3.26 7.55
CA PHE A 184 9.55 3.12 8.81
C PHE A 184 9.47 1.67 9.26
N SER A 185 10.61 1.06 9.55
CA SER A 185 10.63 -0.22 10.25
C SER A 185 10.09 -0.03 11.66
N SER A 186 9.37 -1.03 12.18
CA SER A 186 9.03 -1.05 13.61
C SER A 186 10.34 -1.01 14.39
N TYR A 187 10.42 -0.10 15.35
CA TYR A 187 11.52 -0.05 16.30
C TYR A 187 11.44 -1.23 17.26
N GLN A 188 10.22 -1.56 17.68
CA GLN A 188 9.94 -2.71 18.50
C GLN A 188 8.66 -3.37 18.01
N ASP A 189 8.75 -4.68 17.82
CA ASP A 189 7.65 -5.57 17.48
C ASP A 189 7.77 -6.80 18.38
N TYR A 190 6.73 -7.08 19.16
CA TYR A 190 6.67 -8.34 19.90
C TYR A 190 5.22 -8.79 20.07
N GLU A 191 5.07 -10.10 20.12
CA GLU A 191 3.80 -10.74 20.46
C GLU A 191 3.91 -11.28 21.88
N THR A 192 2.90 -11.01 22.70
CA THR A 192 2.74 -11.67 24.00
C THR A 192 1.30 -12.08 24.19
N ASN A 193 1.09 -13.32 24.61
CA ASN A 193 -0.22 -13.95 24.69
C ASN A 193 -0.95 -13.87 23.33
N SER A 194 -2.05 -13.13 23.27
CA SER A 194 -2.89 -12.90 22.09
C SER A 194 -2.85 -11.43 21.65
N VAL A 195 -1.74 -10.73 21.88
CA VAL A 195 -1.59 -9.32 21.47
C VAL A 195 -0.23 -9.10 20.81
N SER A 196 -0.24 -8.44 19.65
CA SER A 196 0.94 -7.94 18.94
C SER A 196 1.06 -6.44 19.15
N TYR A 197 2.26 -6.00 19.51
CA TYR A 197 2.60 -4.61 19.78
C TYR A 197 3.59 -4.12 18.75
N GLN A 198 3.28 -2.99 18.11
CA GLN A 198 4.18 -2.36 17.14
C GLN A 198 4.39 -0.90 17.47
N GLU A 199 5.66 -0.48 17.49
CA GLU A 199 6.05 0.91 17.73
C GLU A 199 7.01 1.42 16.64
N TYR A 200 6.74 2.61 16.12
CA TYR A 200 7.54 3.31 15.10
C TYR A 200 7.93 4.68 15.63
N LEU A 201 9.20 5.09 15.50
CA LEU A 201 9.76 6.27 16.17
C LEU A 201 10.50 7.21 15.22
N LEU A 202 10.42 8.53 15.50
CA LEU A 202 11.28 9.55 14.91
C LEU A 202 12.38 9.96 15.90
N PHE A 203 13.62 9.55 15.65
CA PHE A 203 14.76 9.79 16.53
C PHE A 203 15.49 11.12 16.23
N PRO A 204 16.09 11.75 17.26
CA PRO A 204 16.86 12.99 17.09
C PRO A 204 18.14 12.84 16.25
N ASN A 205 18.79 11.68 16.31
CA ASN A 205 20.13 11.48 15.73
C ASN A 205 20.13 10.78 14.36
N GLU A 206 18.95 10.54 13.80
CA GLU A 206 18.79 9.92 12.50
C GLU A 206 18.66 10.99 11.40
N GLU A 207 19.22 10.69 10.23
CA GLU A 207 19.10 11.55 9.06
C GLU A 207 17.87 11.15 8.24
N TYR A 208 16.99 12.10 8.00
CA TYR A 208 15.74 11.91 7.31
C TYR A 208 15.71 12.68 5.99
N SER A 209 15.02 12.12 4.99
CA SER A 209 14.61 12.81 3.79
C SER A 209 13.13 13.20 3.91
N ILE A 210 12.84 14.49 3.78
CA ILE A 210 11.48 15.04 3.82
C ILE A 210 11.11 15.58 2.45
N ILE A 211 9.91 15.24 1.99
CA ILE A 211 9.31 15.81 0.79
C ILE A 211 8.00 16.47 1.18
N GLY A 212 7.90 17.76 0.91
CA GLY A 212 6.70 18.53 1.17
C GLY A 212 6.68 19.84 0.38
N THR A 213 5.63 20.63 0.60
CA THR A 213 5.52 21.95 -0.05
C THR A 213 6.11 23.01 0.88
N ALA A 214 7.17 23.67 0.43
CA ALA A 214 7.71 24.87 1.04
C ALA A 214 6.78 26.06 0.73
N ILE A 215 6.31 26.73 1.78
CA ILE A 215 5.50 27.94 1.70
C ILE A 215 6.02 28.96 2.71
N GLU A 216 5.80 30.23 2.42
CA GLU A 216 6.02 31.30 3.38
C GLU A 216 4.79 31.46 4.27
N LYS A 217 5.01 31.47 5.59
CA LYS A 217 3.96 31.68 6.59
C LYS A 217 4.56 32.41 7.78
N ASP A 218 3.98 33.55 8.14
CA ASP A 218 4.45 34.41 9.23
C ASP A 218 5.92 34.85 9.02
N ASP A 219 6.27 35.29 7.81
CA ASP A 219 7.63 35.68 7.38
C ASP A 219 8.70 34.60 7.56
N GLN A 220 8.28 33.33 7.64
CA GLN A 220 9.15 32.18 7.76
C GLN A 220 8.82 31.12 6.72
N VAL A 221 9.85 30.55 6.10
CA VAL A 221 9.69 29.38 5.24
C VAL A 221 9.38 28.15 6.09
N ILE A 222 8.26 27.50 5.80
CA ILE A 222 7.86 26.23 6.40
C ILE A 222 7.62 25.17 5.34
N ILE A 223 7.83 23.91 5.67
CA ILE A 223 7.46 22.78 4.82
C ILE A 223 6.21 22.12 5.41
N THR A 224 5.16 21.98 4.60
CA THR A 224 3.89 21.38 5.03
C THR A 224 3.18 20.64 3.90
N GLN A 225 2.05 20.00 4.21
CA GLN A 225 1.18 19.37 3.23
C GLN A 225 0.28 20.44 2.58
N ALA A 226 0.68 20.98 1.43
CA ALA A 226 -0.11 21.97 0.71
C ALA A 226 -0.41 21.56 -0.75
N ALA A 227 -1.41 22.20 -1.34
CA ALA A 227 -1.72 22.09 -2.76
C ALA A 227 -0.52 22.57 -3.62
N PRO A 228 -0.36 22.08 -4.87
CA PRO A 228 -1.23 21.11 -5.56
C PRO A 228 -0.93 19.65 -5.21
N HIS A 229 0.24 19.35 -4.65
CA HIS A 229 0.71 17.97 -4.50
C HIS A 229 0.08 17.24 -3.31
N ARG A 230 -0.28 17.97 -2.24
CA ARG A 230 -0.85 17.45 -0.98
C ARG A 230 -0.04 16.28 -0.44
N LEU A 231 1.28 16.48 -0.34
CA LEU A 231 2.21 15.49 0.18
C LEU A 231 3.07 16.14 1.27
N LEU A 232 3.19 15.46 2.40
CA LEU A 232 4.24 15.68 3.38
C LEU A 232 4.68 14.29 3.83
N GLY A 233 5.83 13.84 3.33
CA GLY A 233 6.37 12.53 3.66
C GLY A 233 7.75 12.65 4.28
N ILE A 234 8.06 11.72 5.17
CA ILE A 234 9.37 11.57 5.77
C ILE A 234 9.80 10.12 5.63
N ALA A 235 11.10 9.89 5.40
CA ALA A 235 11.72 8.58 5.36
C ALA A 235 13.14 8.65 5.92
N SER A 236 13.61 7.57 6.55
CA SER A 236 15.01 7.41 6.90
C SER A 236 15.88 7.40 5.64
N LYS A 237 17.01 8.11 5.66
CA LYS A 237 17.98 8.08 4.57
C LYS A 237 18.56 6.68 4.36
N GLY A 238 18.76 5.92 5.45
CA GLY A 238 19.24 4.53 5.38
C GLY A 238 18.28 3.64 4.60
N TYR A 239 16.98 3.73 4.89
CA TYR A 239 15.94 3.03 4.13
C TYR A 239 15.95 3.42 2.64
N LEU A 240 16.02 4.72 2.34
CA LEU A 240 16.02 5.19 0.95
C LEU A 240 17.25 4.73 0.17
N GLY A 241 18.41 4.62 0.83
CA GLY A 241 19.61 4.01 0.26
C GLY A 241 19.34 2.59 -0.20
N ALA A 242 18.90 1.73 0.73
CA ALA A 242 18.59 0.33 0.43
C ALA A 242 17.49 0.18 -0.64
N TRP A 243 16.43 0.99 -0.57
CA TRP A 243 15.34 0.97 -1.55
C TRP A 243 15.79 1.30 -2.98
N ASN A 244 16.75 2.21 -3.12
CA ASN A 244 17.28 2.62 -4.42
C ASN A 244 18.33 1.63 -4.94
N GLU A 245 19.14 1.05 -4.06
CA GLU A 245 20.13 0.02 -4.42
C GLU A 245 19.48 -1.22 -5.05
N VAL A 246 18.35 -1.67 -4.51
CA VAL A 246 17.60 -2.84 -5.03
C VAL A 246 16.61 -2.49 -6.15
N ALA A 247 16.54 -1.21 -6.57
CA ALA A 247 15.66 -0.78 -7.65
C ALA A 247 15.86 -1.50 -9.00
N PRO A 248 17.09 -1.75 -9.51
CA PRO A 248 17.30 -2.47 -10.77
C PRO A 248 16.79 -3.91 -10.69
N MET A 249 17.04 -4.61 -9.57
CA MET A 249 16.57 -5.98 -9.37
C MET A 249 15.04 -6.05 -9.40
N ARG A 250 14.36 -5.14 -8.70
CA ARG A 250 12.89 -5.05 -8.72
C ARG A 250 12.34 -4.75 -10.10
N ARG A 251 12.99 -3.88 -10.88
CA ARG A 251 12.58 -3.56 -12.25
C ARG A 251 12.72 -4.80 -13.14
N ASN A 252 13.84 -5.50 -13.06
CA ASN A 252 14.09 -6.71 -13.85
C ASN A 252 13.11 -7.82 -13.47
N LEU A 253 12.88 -8.07 -12.18
CA LEU A 253 11.89 -9.03 -11.71
C LEU A 253 10.49 -8.70 -12.26
N ALA A 254 10.08 -7.43 -12.21
CA ALA A 254 8.80 -7.02 -12.76
C ALA A 254 8.70 -7.27 -14.26
N ILE A 255 9.75 -6.97 -15.04
CA ILE A 255 9.80 -7.25 -16.48
C ILE A 255 9.67 -8.76 -16.72
N THR A 256 10.45 -9.59 -16.02
CA THR A 256 10.41 -11.05 -16.17
C THR A 256 9.02 -11.61 -15.86
N VAL A 257 8.39 -11.17 -14.77
CA VAL A 257 7.03 -11.60 -14.40
C VAL A 257 6.00 -11.18 -15.44
N ILE A 258 6.10 -9.95 -15.96
CA ILE A 258 5.20 -9.45 -17.01
C ILE A 258 5.38 -10.26 -18.30
N SER A 259 6.63 -10.50 -18.72
CA SER A 259 6.91 -11.32 -19.90
C SER A 259 6.37 -12.74 -19.76
N ALA A 260 6.57 -13.38 -18.60
CA ALA A 260 6.01 -14.71 -18.33
C ALA A 260 4.48 -14.70 -18.35
N ALA A 261 3.84 -13.70 -17.75
CA ALA A 261 2.38 -13.58 -17.75
C ALA A 261 1.80 -13.40 -19.16
N ILE A 262 2.48 -12.62 -20.03
CA ILE A 262 2.09 -12.46 -21.43
C ILE A 262 2.21 -13.79 -22.18
N LEU A 263 3.30 -14.54 -21.98
CA LEU A 263 3.48 -15.85 -22.60
C LEU A 263 2.42 -16.87 -22.15
N ILE A 264 2.11 -16.90 -20.85
CA ILE A 264 1.05 -17.76 -20.31
C ILE A 264 -0.31 -17.38 -20.91
N ALA A 265 -0.63 -16.08 -20.94
CA ALA A 265 -1.88 -15.60 -21.53
C ALA A 265 -1.97 -16.00 -23.02
N PHE A 266 -0.87 -15.90 -23.76
CA PHE A 266 -0.79 -16.32 -25.16
C PHE A 266 -1.06 -17.83 -25.31
N ILE A 267 -0.39 -18.68 -24.54
CA ILE A 267 -0.57 -20.14 -24.57
C ILE A 267 -2.02 -20.54 -24.25
N LEU A 268 -2.66 -19.84 -23.30
CA LEU A 268 -4.03 -20.15 -22.88
C LEU A 268 -5.11 -19.68 -23.86
N THR A 269 -4.82 -18.72 -24.72
CA THR A 269 -5.82 -18.06 -25.59
C THR A 269 -5.70 -18.41 -27.05
N VAL A 270 -4.55 -18.92 -27.49
CA VAL A 270 -4.36 -19.35 -28.87
C VAL A 270 -4.73 -20.82 -28.99
N PRO A 271 -5.73 -21.17 -29.81
CA PRO A 271 -6.08 -22.57 -30.04
C PRO A 271 -4.90 -23.31 -30.69
N TYR A 272 -4.57 -24.47 -30.15
CA TYR A 272 -3.52 -25.34 -30.66
C TYR A 272 -4.01 -26.79 -30.74
N GLU A 273 -3.57 -27.50 -31.76
CA GLU A 273 -3.71 -28.96 -31.87
C GLU A 273 -2.33 -29.60 -31.82
N TYR A 274 -2.23 -30.71 -31.10
CA TYR A 274 -1.02 -31.53 -31.07
C TYR A 274 -1.36 -32.92 -31.59
N GLN A 275 -0.94 -33.22 -32.82
CA GLN A 275 -1.14 -34.52 -33.45
C GLN A 275 0.20 -35.04 -34.00
N SER A 276 0.52 -36.30 -33.71
CA SER A 276 1.65 -37.02 -34.32
C SER A 276 3.00 -36.27 -34.25
N HIS A 277 3.31 -35.67 -33.09
CA HIS A 277 4.52 -34.85 -32.86
C HIS A 277 4.55 -33.50 -33.58
N HIS A 278 3.47 -33.09 -34.24
CA HIS A 278 3.31 -31.76 -34.81
C HIS A 278 2.39 -30.91 -33.95
N LEU A 279 2.87 -29.71 -33.58
CA LEU A 279 2.09 -28.67 -32.92
C LEU A 279 1.58 -27.68 -33.99
N THR A 280 0.27 -27.65 -34.20
CA THR A 280 -0.38 -26.70 -35.12
C THR A 280 -1.05 -25.61 -34.30
N VAL A 281 -0.72 -24.35 -34.57
CA VAL A 281 -1.22 -23.18 -33.84
C VAL A 281 -2.13 -22.37 -34.76
N PHE A 282 -3.40 -22.19 -34.38
CA PHE A 282 -4.41 -21.55 -35.21
C PHE A 282 -4.57 -20.06 -34.87
N TYR A 283 -3.62 -19.23 -35.32
CA TYR A 283 -3.60 -17.79 -35.01
C TYR A 283 -4.86 -17.02 -35.43
N ARG A 284 -5.47 -17.40 -36.58
CA ARG A 284 -6.66 -16.75 -37.14
C ARG A 284 -7.93 -16.99 -36.31
N GLU A 285 -7.96 -18.08 -35.54
CA GLU A 285 -9.08 -18.47 -34.71
C GLU A 285 -8.96 -17.95 -33.27
N SER A 286 -7.80 -17.39 -32.91
CA SER A 286 -7.59 -16.80 -31.60
C SER A 286 -8.47 -15.54 -31.41
N PRO A 287 -9.25 -15.46 -30.32
CA PRO A 287 -10.02 -14.26 -29.98
C PRO A 287 -9.17 -12.99 -29.83
N LEU A 288 -7.87 -13.13 -29.52
CA LEU A 288 -6.94 -12.00 -29.34
C LEU A 288 -6.25 -11.56 -30.63
N LEU A 289 -5.95 -12.48 -31.54
CA LEU A 289 -5.15 -12.20 -32.74
C LEU A 289 -5.98 -12.11 -34.02
N LYS A 290 -7.29 -12.35 -33.95
CA LYS A 290 -8.20 -12.23 -35.09
C LYS A 290 -8.18 -10.85 -35.75
N TRP A 291 -7.80 -9.77 -35.03
CA TRP A 291 -7.68 -8.45 -35.66
C TRP A 291 -6.44 -8.28 -36.55
N LEU A 292 -5.44 -9.16 -36.39
CA LEU A 292 -4.09 -8.97 -36.92
C LEU A 292 -3.93 -9.59 -38.32
N PHE A 293 -4.96 -10.30 -38.78
CA PHE A 293 -5.05 -11.05 -40.04
C PHE A 293 -6.42 -10.87 -40.69
#